data_AF-A0A7Y7XYL9-F1
#
_entry.id   AF-A0A7Y7XYL9-F1
#
_cell.length_a   1.000
_cell.length_b   1.000
_cell.length_c   1.000
_cell.angle_alpha   90.00
_cell.angle_beta   90.00
_cell.angle_gamma   90.00
#
_symmetry.space_group_name_H-M   'P 1'
#
loop_
_entity.id
_entity.type
_entity.pdbx_description
1 polymer ?
#
loop_
_entity_poly.entity_id
_entity_poly.type
_entity_poly.pdbx_seq_one_letter_code
_entity_poly.pdbx_strand_id
1 'polypeptide(L)'
;MRYRVFKTRGFATSARKAQIDDAELVMAMGDVIRGQGSDLGGGVWKKRLNENRHRSIVLARGRCYWIFQFLFAKSDQGNISQQELRAFKALAKAYEGLSSRQIQQLLDMREFVEIAYEQEIQNRGTRIDP
;
A
#
# COMPACT_ATOMS: atom_id res chain seq x y z
N MET A 1 -15.03 -9.28 -2.20
CA MET A 1 -14.30 -9.04 -3.47
C MET A 1 -12.85 -9.19 -3.08
N ARG A 2 -12.15 -10.25 -3.51
CA ARG A 2 -10.90 -10.66 -2.84
C ARG A 2 -9.74 -9.73 -3.19
N TYR A 3 -9.36 -8.87 -2.25
CA TYR A 3 -8.15 -8.05 -2.36
C TYR A 3 -6.93 -8.76 -1.77
N ARG A 4 -5.80 -8.61 -2.45
CA ARG A 4 -4.46 -9.03 -2.03
C ARG A 4 -3.60 -7.79 -1.77
N VAL A 5 -2.83 -7.83 -0.70
CA VAL A 5 -2.01 -6.70 -0.26
C VAL A 5 -0.54 -7.03 -0.47
N PHE A 6 0.14 -6.15 -1.17
CA PHE A 6 1.56 -6.27 -1.47
C PHE A 6 2.31 -5.03 -0.98
N LYS A 7 3.61 -5.20 -0.75
CA LYS A 7 4.59 -4.12 -0.68
C LYS A 7 5.68 -4.37 -1.72
N THR A 8 6.19 -3.31 -2.35
CA THR A 8 7.34 -3.45 -3.23
C THR A 8 8.61 -3.71 -2.42
N ARG A 9 9.65 -4.27 -3.05
CA ARG A 9 10.98 -4.47 -2.45
C ARG A 9 11.58 -3.18 -1.89
N GLY A 10 11.43 -2.08 -2.64
CA GLY A 10 11.85 -0.75 -2.21
C GLY A 10 11.09 -0.29 -0.96
N PHE A 11 9.76 -0.43 -0.97
CA PHE A 11 8.94 -0.11 0.19
C PHE A 11 9.32 -0.96 1.41
N ALA A 12 9.47 -2.27 1.24
CA ALA A 12 9.85 -3.19 2.33
C ALA A 12 11.19 -2.78 2.97
N THR A 13 12.15 -2.35 2.16
CA THR A 13 13.43 -1.83 2.64
C THR A 13 13.26 -0.58 3.49
N SER A 14 12.46 0.38 3.02
CA SER A 14 12.17 1.61 3.77
C SER A 14 11.36 1.36 5.04
N ALA A 15 10.33 0.50 4.98
CA ALA A 15 9.50 0.13 6.12
C ALA A 15 10.33 -0.52 7.23
N ARG A 16 11.25 -1.42 6.88
CA ARG A 16 12.18 -2.03 7.82
C ARG A 16 13.07 -1.00 8.51
N LYS A 17 13.59 -0.01 7.78
CA LYS A 17 14.38 1.09 8.36
C LYS A 17 13.55 1.97 9.29
N ALA A 18 12.28 2.15 8.96
CA ALA A 18 11.33 2.93 9.76
C ALA A 18 10.71 2.13 10.92
N GLN A 19 11.08 0.85 11.10
CA GLN A 19 10.52 -0.08 12.09
C GLN A 19 8.98 -0.22 11.98
N ILE A 20 8.46 -0.19 10.75
CA ILE A 20 7.05 -0.44 10.46
C ILE A 20 6.89 -1.91 10.08
N ASP A 21 6.13 -2.65 10.88
CA ASP A 21 5.89 -4.07 10.66
C ASP A 21 4.67 -4.34 9.75
N ASP A 22 4.52 -5.59 9.34
CA ASP A 22 3.44 -5.99 8.45
C ASP A 22 2.06 -5.93 9.12
N ALA A 23 1.98 -6.07 10.44
CA ALA A 23 0.69 -5.95 11.14
C ALA A 23 0.17 -4.51 11.07
N GLU A 24 1.03 -3.51 11.25
CA GLU A 24 0.71 -2.11 11.08
C GLU A 24 0.29 -1.80 9.63
N LEU A 25 1.04 -2.32 8.64
CA LEU A 25 0.71 -2.13 7.23
C LEU A 25 -0.64 -2.73 6.85
N VAL A 26 -0.97 -3.91 7.38
CA VAL A 26 -2.25 -4.57 7.13
C VAL A 26 -3.41 -3.77 7.73
N MET A 27 -3.25 -3.27 8.97
CA MET A 27 -4.24 -2.38 9.57
C MET A 27 -4.42 -1.09 8.75
N ALA A 28 -3.30 -0.47 8.38
CA ALA A 28 -3.32 0.74 7.57
C ALA A 28 -3.97 0.51 6.20
N MET A 29 -3.78 -0.66 5.58
CA MET A 29 -4.43 -1.00 4.32
C MET A 29 -5.94 -1.19 4.49
N GLY A 30 -6.37 -1.83 5.58
CA GLY A 30 -7.80 -1.94 5.94
C GLY A 30 -8.47 -0.58 6.04
N ASP A 31 -7.79 0.41 6.60
CA ASP A 31 -8.27 1.79 6.62
C ASP A 31 -8.39 2.38 5.21
N VAL A 32 -7.38 2.23 4.34
CA VAL A 32 -7.46 2.75 2.96
C VAL A 32 -8.62 2.08 2.20
N ILE A 33 -8.83 0.77 2.37
CA ILE A 33 -9.95 0.04 1.77
C ILE A 33 -11.31 0.60 2.24
N ARG A 34 -11.41 1.04 3.50
CA ARG A 34 -12.59 1.72 4.06
C ARG A 34 -12.69 3.21 3.69
N GLY A 35 -11.80 3.72 2.84
CA GLY A 35 -11.75 5.13 2.46
C GLY A 35 -11.10 6.05 3.49
N GLN A 36 -10.47 5.49 4.54
CA GLN A 36 -9.79 6.22 5.61
C GLN A 36 -8.32 6.52 5.26
N GLY A 37 -8.14 7.16 4.11
CA GLY A 37 -6.89 7.69 3.59
C GLY A 37 -7.17 8.92 2.73
N SER A 38 -6.13 9.63 2.29
CA SER A 38 -6.32 10.71 1.32
C SER A 38 -6.30 10.13 -0.09
N ASP A 39 -7.45 10.10 -0.77
CA ASP A 39 -7.52 9.77 -2.20
C ASP A 39 -6.89 10.92 -3.02
N LEU A 40 -5.83 10.62 -3.76
CA LEU A 40 -5.15 11.56 -4.65
C LEU A 40 -5.61 11.41 -6.12
N GLY A 41 -6.60 10.55 -6.36
CA GLY A 41 -7.21 10.24 -7.64
C GLY A 41 -6.41 9.23 -8.47
N GLY A 42 -7.06 8.63 -9.47
CA GLY A 42 -6.42 7.73 -10.44
C GLY A 42 -5.89 6.41 -9.85
N GLY A 43 -6.44 5.98 -8.71
CA GLY A 43 -6.01 4.78 -7.99
C GLY A 43 -4.78 5.00 -7.10
N VAL A 44 -4.50 6.25 -6.71
CA VAL A 44 -3.37 6.62 -5.83
C VAL A 44 -3.92 7.12 -4.50
N TRP A 45 -3.51 6.49 -3.41
CA TRP A 45 -3.89 6.85 -2.05
C TRP A 45 -2.68 7.23 -1.22
N LYS A 46 -2.86 8.20 -0.33
CA LYS A 46 -1.86 8.57 0.68
C LYS A 46 -2.36 8.17 2.08
N LYS A 47 -1.55 7.40 2.81
CA LYS A 47 -1.83 6.95 4.18
C LYS A 47 -0.72 7.39 5.13
N ARG A 48 -1.11 7.84 6.32
CA ARG A 48 -0.19 8.16 7.42
C ARG A 48 0.13 6.86 8.17
N LEU A 49 1.40 6.66 8.50
CA LEU A 49 1.91 5.49 9.22
C LEU A 49 2.80 5.95 10.37
N ASN A 50 3.12 5.02 11.27
CA ASN A 50 4.13 5.14 12.31
C ASN A 50 3.91 6.41 13.15
N GLU A 51 2.74 6.50 13.79
CA GLU A 51 2.35 7.66 14.61
C GLU A 51 2.44 9.00 13.84
N ASN A 52 2.06 8.97 12.55
CA ASN A 52 2.12 10.13 11.64
C ASN A 52 3.56 10.68 11.42
N ARG A 53 4.59 9.87 11.70
CA ARG A 53 5.99 10.16 11.36
C ARG A 53 6.30 9.82 9.90
N HIS A 54 5.52 8.94 9.28
CA HIS A 54 5.73 8.51 7.89
C HIS A 54 4.46 8.63 7.05
N ARG A 55 4.67 8.75 5.74
CA ARG A 55 3.60 8.79 4.73
C ARG A 55 3.90 7.74 3.68
N SER A 56 2.85 7.00 3.33
CA SER A 56 2.90 5.96 2.34
C SER A 56 2.03 6.30 1.14
N ILE A 57 2.50 5.92 -0.05
CA ILE A 57 1.69 5.85 -1.26
C ILE A 57 1.26 4.42 -1.52
N VAL A 58 -0.05 4.24 -1.67
CA VAL A 58 -0.69 2.99 -2.02
C VAL A 58 -1.28 3.12 -3.43
N LEU A 59 -0.99 2.14 -4.28
CA LEU A 59 -1.58 2.01 -5.60
C LEU A 59 -2.69 0.96 -5.53
N ALA A 60 -3.90 1.37 -5.89
CA ALA A 60 -5.10 0.55 -5.82
C ALA A 60 -6.00 0.90 -7.00
N ARG A 61 -5.68 0.32 -8.17
CA ARG A 61 -6.41 0.51 -9.41
C ARG A 61 -6.75 -0.88 -9.96
N GLY A 62 -8.03 -1.18 -10.18
CA GLY A 62 -8.49 -2.52 -10.55
C GLY A 62 -9.07 -3.38 -9.41
N ARG A 63 -9.24 -2.81 -8.20
CA ARG A 63 -9.94 -3.36 -7.00
C ARG A 63 -9.30 -4.60 -6.33
N CYS A 64 -8.57 -5.45 -7.05
CA CYS A 64 -8.07 -6.73 -6.54
C CYS A 64 -6.65 -6.68 -5.93
N TYR A 65 -5.79 -5.76 -6.38
CA TYR A 65 -4.42 -5.64 -5.89
C TYR A 65 -4.18 -4.29 -5.26
N TRP A 66 -3.63 -4.31 -4.06
CA TRP A 66 -3.33 -3.12 -3.26
C TRP A 66 -1.85 -3.12 -2.92
N ILE A 67 -1.11 -2.14 -3.43
CA ILE A 67 0.35 -2.15 -3.40
C ILE A 67 0.87 -0.94 -2.62
N PHE A 68 1.57 -1.19 -1.52
CA PHE A 68 2.44 -0.23 -0.87
C PHE A 68 3.65 0.06 -1.75
N GLN A 69 3.67 1.23 -2.38
CA GLN A 69 4.63 1.59 -3.42
C GLN A 69 5.80 2.43 -2.91
N PHE A 70 5.52 3.43 -2.06
CA PHE A 70 6.52 4.41 -1.64
C PHE A 70 6.29 4.82 -0.18
N LEU A 71 7.38 5.00 0.57
CA LEU A 71 7.38 5.41 1.97
C LEU A 71 8.39 6.54 2.17
N PHE A 72 7.97 7.62 2.81
CA PHE A 72 8.83 8.75 3.12
C PHE A 72 8.53 9.31 4.51
N ALA A 73 9.57 9.82 5.18
CA ALA A 73 9.42 10.45 6.48
C ALA A 73 8.74 11.81 6.34
N LYS A 74 8.01 12.23 7.39
CA LYS A 74 7.32 13.51 7.42
C LYS A 74 8.28 14.70 7.30
N SER A 75 9.47 14.55 7.86
CA SER A 75 10.57 15.52 7.85
C SER A 75 11.16 15.73 6.46
N ASP A 76 11.21 14.67 5.66
CA ASP A 76 11.99 14.65 4.42
C ASP A 76 11.18 15.22 3.26
N GLN A 77 9.85 15.00 3.27
CA GLN A 77 8.96 15.46 2.22
C GLN A 77 7.60 15.89 2.79
N GLY A 78 7.33 17.19 2.69
CA GLY A 78 6.09 17.81 3.18
C GLY A 78 4.87 17.43 2.34
N ASN A 79 5.02 17.36 1.02
CA ASN A 79 3.98 17.03 0.04
C ASN A 79 4.55 16.29 -1.18
N ILE A 80 3.69 15.56 -1.88
CA ILE A 80 4.02 14.92 -3.16
C ILE A 80 3.79 15.96 -4.25
N SER A 81 4.79 16.18 -5.10
CA SER A 81 4.70 17.11 -6.20
C SER A 81 3.70 16.62 -7.26
N GLN A 82 3.23 17.54 -8.10
CA GLN A 82 2.34 17.19 -9.22
C GLN A 82 3.02 16.24 -10.22
N GLN A 83 4.35 16.31 -10.36
CA GLN A 83 5.10 15.41 -11.25
C GLN A 83 5.16 13.99 -10.68
N GLU A 84 5.50 13.85 -9.40
CA GLU A 84 5.47 12.56 -8.70
C GLU A 84 4.06 11.95 -8.71
N LEU A 85 3.02 12.75 -8.45
CA LEU A 85 1.65 12.28 -8.49
C LEU A 85 1.26 11.76 -9.89
N ARG A 86 1.68 12.45 -10.96
CA ARG A 86 1.48 11.96 -12.33
C ARG A 86 2.19 10.63 -12.57
N ALA A 87 3.42 10.49 -12.09
CA ALA A 87 4.16 9.22 -12.19
C ALA A 87 3.46 8.08 -11.44
N PHE A 88 2.98 8.32 -10.21
CA PHE A 88 2.22 7.33 -9.45
C PHE A 88 0.90 6.95 -10.13
N LYS A 89 0.19 7.90 -10.75
CA LYS A 89 -1.04 7.62 -11.50
C LYS A 89 -0.78 6.76 -12.74
N ALA A 90 0.32 7.02 -13.45
CA ALA A 90 0.76 6.20 -14.58
C ALA A 90 1.13 4.79 -14.13
N LEU A 91 1.85 4.66 -13.00
CA LEU A 91 2.21 3.36 -12.44
C LEU A 91 0.97 2.59 -11.94
N ALA A 92 0.03 3.26 -11.29
CA ALA A 92 -1.26 2.66 -10.92
C ALA A 92 -2.01 2.13 -12.15
N LYS A 93 -2.00 2.88 -13.27
CA LYS A 93 -2.56 2.41 -14.55
C LYS A 93 -1.86 1.16 -15.07
N ALA A 94 -0.54 1.09 -14.99
CA ALA A 94 0.21 -0.09 -15.40
C ALA A 94 -0.12 -1.30 -14.51
N TYR A 95 -0.23 -1.10 -13.19
CA TYR A 95 -0.54 -2.17 -12.24
C TYR A 95 -1.98 -2.67 -12.34
N GLU A 96 -2.92 -1.84 -12.78
CA GLU A 96 -4.30 -2.25 -13.07
C GLU A 96 -4.38 -3.41 -14.06
N GLY A 97 -3.45 -3.48 -15.01
CA GLY A 97 -3.40 -4.53 -16.04
C GLY A 97 -2.62 -5.79 -15.67
N LEU A 98 -2.07 -5.89 -14.44
CA LEU A 98 -1.28 -7.05 -14.06
C LEU A 98 -2.15 -8.30 -13.97
N SER A 99 -1.80 -9.31 -14.75
CA SER A 99 -2.38 -10.65 -14.65
C SER A 99 -1.87 -11.39 -13.41
N SER A 100 -2.60 -12.41 -12.96
CA SER A 100 -2.15 -13.29 -11.87
C SER A 100 -0.78 -13.91 -12.15
N ARG A 101 -0.46 -14.22 -13.42
CA ARG A 101 0.85 -14.73 -13.84
C ARG A 101 1.95 -13.69 -13.63
N GLN A 102 1.71 -12.43 -13.98
CA GLN A 102 2.68 -11.35 -13.77
C GLN A 102 2.85 -11.04 -12.28
N ILE A 103 1.78 -11.09 -11.48
CA ILE A 103 1.89 -11.00 -10.02
C ILE A 103 2.77 -12.11 -9.47
N GLN A 104 2.57 -13.36 -9.91
CA GLN A 104 3.41 -14.48 -9.47
C GLN A 104 4.88 -14.25 -9.85
N GLN A 105 5.15 -13.79 -11.07
CA GLN A 105 6.52 -13.45 -11.48
C GLN A 105 7.16 -12.37 -10.59
N LEU A 106 6.42 -11.33 -10.21
CA LEU A 106 6.90 -10.28 -9.31
C LEU A 106 7.18 -10.82 -7.89
N LEU A 107 6.40 -11.78 -7.42
CA LEU A 107 6.63 -12.49 -6.16
C LEU A 107 7.88 -13.38 -6.23
N ASP A 108 8.01 -14.17 -7.30
CA ASP A 108 9.15 -15.07 -7.51
C ASP A 108 10.48 -14.28 -7.60
N MET A 109 10.44 -13.12 -8.27
CA MET A 109 11.57 -12.19 -8.36
C MET A 109 11.80 -11.38 -7.07
N ARG A 110 10.93 -11.52 -6.07
CA ARG A 110 10.92 -10.73 -4.83
C ARG A 110 10.86 -9.22 -5.05
N GLU A 111 10.31 -8.79 -6.18
CA GLU A 111 10.00 -7.37 -6.42
C GLU A 111 8.75 -6.97 -5.64
N PHE A 112 7.80 -7.89 -5.50
CA PHE A 112 6.67 -7.78 -4.58
C PHE A 112 6.84 -8.75 -3.41
N VAL A 113 6.31 -8.33 -2.26
CA VAL A 113 6.12 -9.19 -1.08
C VAL A 113 4.65 -9.10 -0.73
N GLU A 114 3.99 -10.24 -0.68
CA GLU A 114 2.61 -10.35 -0.22
C GLU A 114 2.56 -10.35 1.31
N ILE A 115 1.65 -9.57 1.88
CA ILE A 115 1.54 -9.39 3.33
C ILE A 115 0.14 -9.68 3.88
N ALA A 116 -0.90 -9.70 3.05
CA ALA A 116 -2.25 -10.09 3.48
C ALA A 116 -3.24 -10.39 2.34
N TYR A 117 -4.33 -11.06 2.70
CA TYR A 117 -5.53 -11.30 1.89
C TYR A 117 -6.82 -10.78 2.57
N GLU A 118 -7.92 -10.63 1.81
CA GLU A 118 -9.26 -10.17 2.29
C GLU A 118 -9.68 -10.74 3.67
N GLN A 119 -9.50 -12.05 3.88
CA GLN A 119 -9.89 -12.74 5.12
C GLN A 119 -9.13 -12.23 6.35
N GLU A 120 -7.88 -11.82 6.17
CA GLU A 120 -7.01 -11.35 7.26
C GLU A 120 -7.26 -9.88 7.60
N ILE A 121 -7.72 -9.09 6.63
CA ILE A 121 -8.07 -7.67 6.81
C ILE A 121 -9.40 -7.53 7.55
N GLN A 122 -10.38 -8.40 7.29
CA GLN A 122 -11.69 -8.35 7.92
C GLN A 122 -11.69 -8.92 9.35
N ASN A 123 -10.94 -10.00 9.60
CA ASN A 123 -10.94 -10.69 10.90
C ASN A 123 -10.26 -9.91 12.04
N ARG A 124 -9.47 -8.87 11.75
CA ARG A 124 -8.81 -8.04 12.79
C ARG A 124 -9.59 -6.78 13.15
N GLY A 125 -10.72 -6.51 12.50
CA GLY A 125 -11.60 -5.39 12.79
C GLY A 125 -12.64 -5.64 13.91
N THR A 126 -12.72 -6.85 14.46
CA THR A 126 -13.77 -7.30 15.39
C THR A 126 -13.28 -7.70 16.79
N ARG A 127 -12.07 -7.32 17.21
CA ARG A 127 -11.76 -7.27 18.64
C ARG A 127 -12.19 -5.93 19.22
N ILE A 128 -13.49 -5.84 19.51
CA ILE A 128 -13.94 -5.09 20.69
C ILE A 128 -13.84 -6.11 21.81
N ASP A 129 -12.74 -6.10 22.54
CA ASP A 129 -12.66 -6.82 23.81
C ASP A 129 -13.50 -6.02 24.85
N PRO A 130 -14.24 -6.70 25.73
CA PRO A 130 -15.30 -6.13 26.59
C PRO A 130 -14.80 -5.14 27.65
#